data_AF-A0A246E8Z8-F1
#
_entry.id   AF-A0A246E8Z8-F1
#
_cell.length_a   1.000
_cell.length_b   1.000
_cell.length_c   1.000
_cell.angle_alpha   90.00
_cell.angle_beta   90.00
_cell.angle_gamma   90.00
#
_symmetry.space_group_name_H-M   'P 1'
#
loop_
_entity.id
_entity.type
_entity.pdbx_description
1 polymer ?
#
loop_
_entity_poly.entity_id
_entity_poly.type
_entity_poly.pdbx_seq_one_letter_code
_entity_poly.pdbx_strand_id
1 'polypeptide(L)'
;MSKLTVATATMYDLSLAGAEEASRLGEQNGDIDHLLLALTINEQVAGQVLRALGASLERTRAAVEQQHSDQLASLGVQAAMPGPGRITYHERGEFAWNDRALDVLRRAGQGGKRGDAAAVLRELVDEGSGLVEAILQRLDTSPQQVRELLDQAERYPALPTRVADNGRSISGAGAAHIPAPVAEVWALLSDPARMPEWDLGFGRVDDLPATAAPGTAWTAYALETAPNGKPQRINPERRRARIELIESEPATAIEWVTTWPDSPTSNRRRMRIELEPAAGGTRLLVRQAWERTASRRGLPPLRWVMRPLYSFAIWLQISQIGASIGRVFR
;
A
#
# COMPACT_ATOMS: atom_id res chain seq x y z
N MET A 1 10.14 13.75 -7.34
CA MET A 1 8.90 13.57 -8.11
C MET A 1 8.28 14.94 -8.32
N SER A 2 7.56 15.18 -9.41
CA SER A 2 6.82 16.44 -9.58
C SER A 2 5.63 16.46 -8.61
N LYS A 3 5.09 17.66 -8.32
CA LYS A 3 3.88 17.82 -7.49
C LYS A 3 2.72 16.97 -8.03
N LEU A 4 2.51 16.96 -9.35
CA LEU A 4 1.47 16.17 -9.99
C LEU A 4 1.66 14.67 -9.72
N THR A 5 2.88 14.15 -9.82
CA THR A 5 3.17 12.74 -9.54
C THR A 5 2.87 12.37 -8.09
N VAL A 6 3.19 13.25 -7.13
CA VAL A 6 2.90 13.02 -5.70
C VAL A 6 1.39 12.99 -5.46
N ALA A 7 0.64 13.93 -6.05
CA ALA A 7 -0.81 13.98 -5.94
C ALA A 7 -1.48 12.74 -6.54
N THR A 8 -1.05 12.32 -7.73
CA THR A 8 -1.58 11.11 -8.39
C THR A 8 -1.26 9.85 -7.58
N ALA A 9 -0.03 9.71 -7.06
CA ALA A 9 0.35 8.58 -6.23
C ALA A 9 -0.47 8.51 -4.95
N THR A 10 -0.61 9.65 -4.27
CA THR A 10 -1.43 9.77 -3.05
C THR A 10 -2.89 9.44 -3.32
N MET A 11 -3.48 9.96 -4.39
CA MET A 11 -4.86 9.67 -4.76
C MET A 11 -5.06 8.19 -5.08
N TYR A 12 -4.11 7.55 -5.76
CA TYR A 12 -4.15 6.10 -6.02
C TYR A 12 -4.11 5.29 -4.72
N ASP A 13 -3.14 5.57 -3.84
CA ASP A 13 -2.98 4.83 -2.59
C ASP A 13 -4.21 5.01 -1.68
N LEU A 14 -4.72 6.24 -1.54
CA LEU A 14 -5.91 6.53 -0.74
C LEU A 14 -7.18 5.92 -1.34
N SER A 15 -7.33 5.93 -2.67
CA SER A 15 -8.51 5.31 -3.31
C SER A 15 -8.50 3.80 -3.16
N LEU A 16 -7.32 3.15 -3.27
CA LEU A 16 -7.21 1.72 -3.03
C LEU A 16 -7.60 1.37 -1.59
N ALA A 17 -7.02 2.07 -0.62
CA ALA A 17 -7.32 1.89 0.79
C ALA A 17 -8.79 2.18 1.13
N GLY A 18 -9.33 3.31 0.65
CA GLY A 18 -10.73 3.70 0.87
C GLY A 18 -11.71 2.71 0.25
N ALA A 19 -11.41 2.19 -0.94
CA ALA A 19 -12.22 1.17 -1.58
C ALA A 19 -12.22 -0.16 -0.80
N GLU A 20 -11.08 -0.56 -0.24
CA GLU A 20 -11.01 -1.74 0.61
C GLU A 20 -11.89 -1.57 1.85
N GLU A 21 -11.83 -0.42 2.53
CA GLU A 21 -12.67 -0.14 3.71
C GLU A 21 -14.16 -0.08 3.37
N ALA A 22 -14.55 0.65 2.32
CA ALA A 22 -15.95 0.71 1.88
C ALA A 22 -16.49 -0.67 1.51
N SER A 23 -15.68 -1.50 0.85
CA SER A 23 -16.09 -2.85 0.46
C SER A 23 -16.41 -3.77 1.63
N ARG A 24 -15.85 -3.52 2.82
CA ARG A 24 -16.18 -4.30 4.04
C ARG A 24 -17.64 -4.12 4.46
N LEU A 25 -18.23 -2.96 4.14
CA LEU A 25 -19.64 -2.66 4.39
C LEU A 25 -20.51 -2.95 3.16
N GLY A 26 -19.92 -3.53 2.10
CA GLY A 26 -20.60 -3.77 0.83
C GLY A 26 -20.81 -2.52 -0.01
N GLU A 27 -20.20 -1.40 0.37
CA GLU A 27 -20.33 -0.11 -0.30
C GLU A 27 -19.41 -0.02 -1.53
N GLN A 28 -19.86 0.75 -2.53
CA GLN A 28 -19.12 1.03 -3.76
C GLN A 28 -18.69 2.50 -3.84
N ASN A 29 -19.14 3.33 -2.90
CA ASN A 29 -18.78 4.73 -2.83
C ASN A 29 -18.09 5.01 -1.51
N GLY A 30 -17.00 5.76 -1.53
CA GLY A 30 -16.32 6.23 -0.32
C GLY A 30 -16.75 7.66 0.04
N ASP A 31 -16.88 7.93 1.32
CA ASP A 31 -17.04 9.27 1.89
C ASP A 31 -15.78 9.67 2.71
N ILE A 32 -15.83 10.81 3.37
CA ILE A 32 -14.71 11.40 4.10
C ILE A 32 -14.26 10.58 5.33
N ASP A 33 -15.11 9.73 5.88
CA ASP A 33 -14.78 8.75 6.92
C ASP A 33 -13.91 7.62 6.36
N HIS A 34 -14.24 7.12 5.17
CA HIS A 34 -13.42 6.18 4.42
C HIS A 34 -12.08 6.80 4.02
N LEU A 35 -12.07 8.10 3.70
CA LEU A 35 -10.84 8.85 3.46
C LEU A 35 -9.99 8.97 4.74
N LEU A 36 -10.61 9.21 5.90
CA LEU A 36 -9.92 9.20 7.19
C LEU A 36 -9.31 7.83 7.48
N LEU A 37 -10.09 6.75 7.32
CA LEU A 37 -9.61 5.37 7.48
C LEU A 37 -8.43 5.07 6.54
N ALA A 38 -8.53 5.45 5.27
CA ALA A 38 -7.45 5.30 4.30
C ALA A 38 -6.17 6.04 4.72
N LEU A 39 -6.29 7.23 5.32
CA LEU A 39 -5.15 7.98 5.83
C LEU A 39 -4.47 7.26 7.01
N THR A 40 -5.21 6.56 7.87
CA THR A 40 -4.61 5.84 9.02
C THR A 40 -3.66 4.71 8.62
N ILE A 41 -3.84 4.11 7.44
CA ILE A 41 -2.98 3.05 6.90
C ILE A 41 -2.01 3.54 5.84
N ASN A 42 -2.07 4.82 5.48
CA ASN A 42 -1.11 5.42 4.56
C ASN A 42 0.26 5.58 5.24
N GLU A 43 1.34 5.36 4.50
CA GLU A 43 2.71 5.46 5.05
C GLU A 43 3.28 6.89 5.00
N GLN A 44 2.62 7.82 4.32
CA GLN A 44 3.05 9.22 4.33
C GLN A 44 2.77 9.89 5.68
N VAL A 45 3.23 11.12 5.82
CA VAL A 45 3.22 11.90 7.08
C VAL A 45 1.86 11.91 7.77
N ALA A 46 0.76 12.02 7.03
CA ALA A 46 -0.59 12.02 7.61
C ALA A 46 -0.89 10.76 8.43
N GLY A 47 -0.61 9.57 7.88
CA GLY A 47 -0.86 8.32 8.59
C GLY A 47 0.06 8.15 9.78
N GLN A 48 1.33 8.57 9.65
CA GLN A 48 2.28 8.57 10.78
C GLN A 48 1.79 9.47 11.92
N VAL A 49 1.30 10.68 11.61
CA VAL A 49 0.74 11.63 12.58
C VAL A 49 -0.50 11.05 13.26
N LEU A 50 -1.44 10.50 12.49
CA LEU A 50 -2.65 9.87 13.04
C LEU A 50 -2.28 8.73 14.00
N ARG A 51 -1.38 7.83 13.61
CA ARG A 51 -0.96 6.70 14.46
C ARG A 51 -0.16 7.16 15.68
N ALA A 52 0.65 8.21 15.57
CA ALA A 52 1.35 8.81 16.70
C ALA A 52 0.37 9.42 17.73
N LEU A 53 -0.79 9.90 17.28
CA LEU A 53 -1.89 10.36 18.12
C LEU A 53 -2.81 9.22 18.60
N GLY A 54 -2.45 7.95 18.36
CA GLY A 54 -3.25 6.79 18.78
C GLY A 54 -4.42 6.45 17.84
N ALA A 55 -4.59 7.17 16.72
CA ALA A 55 -5.60 6.88 15.70
C ALA A 55 -5.14 5.73 14.77
N SER A 56 -5.03 4.52 15.35
CA SER A 56 -4.86 3.28 14.58
C SER A 56 -6.09 2.99 13.70
N LEU A 57 -5.94 2.12 12.70
CA LEU A 57 -7.07 1.70 11.85
C LEU A 57 -8.25 1.16 12.66
N GLU A 58 -8.01 0.21 13.56
CA GLU A 58 -9.07 -0.41 14.37
C GLU A 58 -9.78 0.57 15.30
N ARG A 59 -9.02 1.44 15.99
CA ARG A 59 -9.63 2.49 16.82
C ARG A 59 -10.45 3.46 15.98
N THR A 60 -9.96 3.81 14.80
CA THR A 60 -10.68 4.72 13.89
C THR A 60 -11.94 4.07 13.33
N ARG A 61 -11.90 2.78 12.97
CA ARG A 61 -13.10 2.00 12.58
C ARG A 61 -14.15 2.02 13.68
N ALA A 62 -13.76 1.71 14.92
CA ALA A 62 -14.68 1.74 16.06
C ALA A 62 -15.27 3.14 16.32
N ALA A 63 -14.46 4.19 16.17
CA ALA A 63 -14.93 5.57 16.32
C ALA A 63 -15.92 6.00 15.22
N VAL A 64 -15.70 5.57 13.97
CA VAL A 64 -16.63 5.78 12.85
C VAL A 64 -17.94 5.05 13.08
N GLU A 65 -17.88 3.76 13.45
CA GLU A 65 -19.07 2.95 13.73
C GLU A 65 -19.92 3.57 14.86
N GLN A 66 -19.27 3.96 15.96
CA GLN A 66 -19.95 4.63 17.07
C GLN A 66 -20.59 5.95 16.64
N GLN A 67 -19.89 6.76 15.85
CA GLN A 67 -20.41 8.03 15.34
C GLN A 67 -21.65 7.82 14.45
N HIS A 68 -21.64 6.81 13.58
CA HIS A 68 -22.80 6.47 12.75
C HIS A 68 -23.97 5.97 13.60
N SER A 69 -23.70 5.14 14.61
CA SER A 69 -24.71 4.64 15.55
C SER A 69 -25.37 5.78 16.32
N ASP A 70 -24.58 6.72 16.86
CA ASP A 70 -25.09 7.88 17.60
C ASP A 70 -25.92 8.81 16.70
N GLN A 71 -25.51 8.98 15.44
CA GLN A 71 -26.26 9.77 14.47
C GLN A 71 -27.62 9.13 14.16
N LEU A 72 -27.67 7.82 13.94
CA LEU A 72 -28.93 7.09 13.74
C LEU A 72 -29.83 7.16 14.99
N ALA A 73 -29.24 6.97 16.17
CA ALA A 73 -29.97 7.07 17.44
C ALA A 73 -30.56 8.47 17.66
N SER A 74 -29.84 9.53 17.26
CA SER A 74 -30.36 10.91 17.31
C SER A 74 -31.57 11.15 16.41
N LEU A 75 -31.71 10.34 15.34
CA LEU A 75 -32.86 10.35 14.43
C LEU A 75 -33.98 9.37 14.88
N GLY A 76 -33.83 8.73 16.05
CA GLY A 76 -34.77 7.74 16.57
C GLY A 76 -34.68 6.37 15.88
N VAL A 77 -33.63 6.13 15.09
CA VAL A 77 -33.41 4.86 14.39
C VAL A 77 -32.46 4.00 15.21
N GLN A 78 -32.96 2.85 15.67
CA GLN A 78 -32.13 1.80 16.28
C GLN A 78 -31.97 0.68 15.25
N ALA A 79 -30.97 0.81 14.39
CA ALA A 79 -30.60 -0.22 13.44
C ALA A 79 -29.28 -0.86 13.89
N ALA A 80 -29.23 -2.19 13.89
CA ALA A 80 -27.96 -2.89 13.98
C ALA A 80 -27.20 -2.66 12.67
N MET A 81 -26.05 -2.01 12.75
CA MET A 81 -25.17 -1.88 11.59
C MET A 81 -24.67 -3.26 11.18
N PRO A 82 -24.59 -3.56 9.87
CA PRO A 82 -23.94 -4.79 9.42
C PRO A 82 -22.52 -4.83 9.96
N GLY A 83 -22.13 -5.94 10.60
CA GLY A 83 -20.75 -6.13 11.02
C GLY A 83 -19.79 -6.11 9.83
N PRO A 84 -18.51 -5.75 10.04
CA PRO A 84 -17.55 -5.63 8.94
C PRO A 84 -17.35 -6.99 8.25
N GLY A 85 -17.59 -7.02 6.94
CA GLY A 85 -17.31 -8.15 6.07
C GLY A 85 -15.85 -8.23 5.64
N ARG A 86 -15.53 -9.28 4.85
CA ARG A 86 -14.23 -9.39 4.16
C ARG A 86 -14.09 -8.25 3.15
N ILE A 87 -12.86 -7.78 2.95
CA ILE A 87 -12.51 -6.89 1.83
C ILE A 87 -12.80 -7.60 0.50
N THR A 88 -13.72 -7.06 -0.31
CA THR A 88 -14.13 -7.64 -1.62
C THR A 88 -13.87 -6.71 -2.79
N TYR A 89 -13.20 -5.57 -2.59
CA TYR A 89 -12.96 -4.58 -3.66
C TYR A 89 -12.32 -5.19 -4.91
N HIS A 90 -11.35 -6.09 -4.74
CA HIS A 90 -10.64 -6.76 -5.85
C HIS A 90 -11.52 -7.73 -6.67
N GLU A 91 -12.70 -8.10 -6.16
CA GLU A 91 -13.67 -8.95 -6.85
C GLU A 91 -14.61 -8.10 -7.72
N ARG A 92 -14.98 -6.90 -7.26
CA ARG A 92 -16.00 -6.05 -7.90
C ARG A 92 -15.40 -4.95 -8.78
N GLY A 93 -14.28 -4.36 -8.37
CA GLY A 93 -13.49 -3.39 -9.15
C GLY A 93 -14.10 -2.00 -9.33
N GLU A 94 -15.30 -1.74 -8.79
CA GLU A 94 -15.98 -0.45 -8.91
C GLU A 94 -15.87 0.30 -7.57
N PHE A 95 -15.29 1.50 -7.62
CA PHE A 95 -15.21 2.42 -6.49
C PHE A 95 -15.21 3.87 -6.98
N ALA A 96 -16.01 4.72 -6.33
CA ALA A 96 -15.99 6.15 -6.56
C ALA A 96 -16.00 6.92 -5.23
N TRP A 97 -15.30 8.05 -5.18
CA TRP A 97 -15.47 8.99 -4.09
C TRP A 97 -16.76 9.79 -4.30
N ASN A 98 -17.50 10.06 -3.23
CA ASN A 98 -18.60 11.01 -3.30
C ASN A 98 -18.08 12.45 -3.51
N ASP A 99 -19.00 13.37 -3.81
CA ASP A 99 -18.64 14.77 -4.13
C ASP A 99 -17.86 15.46 -3.00
N ARG A 100 -18.18 15.11 -1.75
CA ARG A 100 -17.59 15.68 -0.55
C ARG A 100 -16.13 15.26 -0.36
N ALA A 101 -15.85 13.95 -0.48
CA ALA A 101 -14.50 13.42 -0.45
C ALA A 101 -13.68 13.88 -1.66
N LEU A 102 -14.30 13.96 -2.85
CA LEU A 102 -13.68 14.54 -4.04
C LEU A 102 -13.30 16.00 -3.84
N ASP A 103 -14.12 16.79 -3.17
CA ASP A 103 -13.83 18.18 -2.86
C ASP A 103 -12.63 18.32 -1.94
N VAL A 104 -12.52 17.50 -0.90
CA VAL A 104 -11.33 17.44 -0.02
C VAL A 104 -10.07 17.11 -0.82
N LEU A 105 -10.11 16.04 -1.63
CA LEU A 105 -8.98 15.62 -2.47
C LEU A 105 -8.58 16.71 -3.48
N ARG A 106 -9.56 17.38 -4.10
CA ARG A 106 -9.34 18.47 -5.04
C ARG A 106 -8.68 19.67 -4.38
N ARG A 107 -9.19 20.12 -3.22
CA ARG A 107 -8.62 21.27 -2.49
C ARG A 107 -7.20 20.99 -2.01
N ALA A 108 -6.87 19.73 -1.69
CA ALA A 108 -5.53 19.32 -1.28
C ALA A 108 -4.49 19.44 -2.42
N GLY A 109 -4.93 19.36 -3.68
CA GLY A 109 -4.08 19.57 -4.87
C GLY A 109 -3.93 21.04 -5.31
N GLN A 110 -4.81 21.93 -4.86
CA GLN A 110 -4.89 23.34 -5.28
C GLN A 110 -3.99 24.28 -4.45
N GLY A 111 -3.91 25.56 -4.85
CA GLY A 111 -3.36 26.63 -4.01
C GLY A 111 -1.92 26.43 -3.52
N GLY A 112 -1.03 25.90 -4.36
CA GLY A 112 0.38 25.67 -3.99
C GLY A 112 0.65 24.44 -3.10
N LYS A 113 -0.38 23.78 -2.56
CA LYS A 113 -0.27 22.57 -1.73
C LYS A 113 0.36 21.41 -2.48
N ARG A 114 0.99 20.45 -1.79
CA ARG A 114 1.74 19.36 -2.45
C ARG A 114 0.85 18.25 -3.01
N GLY A 115 -0.41 18.17 -2.59
CA GLY A 115 -1.31 17.07 -2.92
C GLY A 115 -0.92 15.73 -2.28
N ASP A 116 -0.03 15.75 -1.29
CA ASP A 116 0.32 14.57 -0.50
C ASP A 116 -0.73 14.30 0.59
N ALA A 117 -0.60 13.18 1.29
CA ALA A 117 -1.55 12.78 2.31
C ALA A 117 -1.66 13.81 3.45
N ALA A 118 -0.60 14.55 3.75
CA ALA A 118 -0.60 15.64 4.73
C ALA A 118 -1.51 16.79 4.28
N ALA A 119 -1.44 17.20 3.01
CA ALA A 119 -2.38 18.18 2.45
C ALA A 119 -3.83 17.67 2.50
N VAL A 120 -4.06 16.38 2.21
CA VAL A 120 -5.40 15.78 2.28
C VAL A 120 -5.93 15.79 3.72
N LEU A 121 -5.11 15.39 4.71
CA LEU A 121 -5.52 15.39 6.11
C LEU A 121 -5.85 16.80 6.61
N ARG A 122 -5.10 17.83 6.20
CA ARG A 122 -5.44 19.23 6.51
C ARG A 122 -6.81 19.63 5.97
N GLU A 123 -7.07 19.35 4.70
CA GLU A 123 -8.37 19.64 4.10
C GLU A 123 -9.53 18.86 4.74
N LEU A 124 -9.24 17.65 5.20
CA LEU A 124 -10.21 16.79 5.86
C LEU A 124 -10.58 17.31 7.25
N VAL A 125 -9.61 17.77 8.05
CA VAL A 125 -9.90 18.36 9.37
C VAL A 125 -10.56 19.76 9.26
N ASP A 126 -10.44 20.41 8.11
CA ASP A 126 -11.05 21.71 7.79
C ASP A 126 -12.39 21.57 7.04
N GLU A 127 -12.89 20.35 6.83
CA GLU A 127 -14.03 20.08 5.93
C GLU A 127 -15.36 20.70 6.40
N GLY A 128 -15.50 21.04 7.68
CA GLY A 128 -16.54 21.95 8.19
C GLY A 128 -17.87 21.32 8.59
N SER A 129 -18.07 20.03 8.37
CA SER A 129 -19.29 19.30 8.79
C SER A 129 -19.37 18.95 10.28
N GLY A 130 -18.25 18.95 10.99
CA GLY A 130 -18.10 18.38 12.33
C GLY A 130 -17.94 16.86 12.41
N LEU A 131 -18.08 16.10 11.31
CA LEU A 131 -17.97 14.62 11.35
C LEU A 131 -16.57 14.16 11.75
N VAL A 132 -15.54 14.66 11.06
CA VAL A 132 -14.13 14.33 11.35
C VAL A 132 -13.74 14.77 12.75
N GLU A 133 -14.21 15.95 13.17
CA GLU A 133 -13.97 16.46 14.52
C GLU A 133 -14.57 15.52 15.58
N ALA A 134 -15.82 15.09 15.41
CA ALA A 134 -16.47 14.16 16.33
C ALA A 134 -15.74 12.80 16.40
N ILE A 135 -15.27 12.27 15.26
CA ILE A 135 -14.47 11.04 15.22
C ILE A 135 -13.14 11.24 15.94
N LEU A 136 -12.43 12.36 15.69
CA LEU A 136 -11.17 12.66 16.37
C LEU A 136 -11.34 12.80 17.89
N GLN A 137 -12.41 13.44 18.35
CA GLN A 137 -12.71 13.54 19.78
C GLN A 137 -12.92 12.15 20.43
N ARG A 138 -13.53 11.19 19.72
CA ARG A 138 -13.66 9.79 20.18
C ARG A 138 -12.33 9.04 20.25
N LEU A 139 -11.35 9.51 19.49
CA LEU A 139 -9.99 8.99 19.48
C LEU A 139 -9.08 9.69 20.50
N ASP A 140 -9.65 10.49 21.40
CA ASP A 140 -8.92 11.28 22.40
C ASP A 140 -7.94 12.30 21.78
N THR A 141 -8.28 12.81 20.59
CA THR A 141 -7.51 13.83 19.86
C THR A 141 -8.43 14.94 19.33
N SER A 142 -7.86 15.97 18.71
CA SER A 142 -8.58 17.11 18.17
C SER A 142 -8.00 17.53 16.82
N PRO A 143 -8.80 18.23 15.97
CA PRO A 143 -8.30 18.85 14.75
C PRO A 143 -7.05 19.71 14.98
N GLN A 144 -7.00 20.42 16.12
CA GLN A 144 -5.88 21.29 16.44
C GLN A 144 -4.59 20.50 16.73
N GLN A 145 -4.66 19.43 17.53
CA GLN A 145 -3.51 18.56 17.80
C GLN A 145 -2.98 17.91 16.51
N VAL A 146 -3.88 17.52 15.59
CA VAL A 146 -3.50 16.98 14.28
C VAL A 146 -2.73 18.03 13.47
N ARG A 147 -3.22 19.28 13.38
CA ARG A 147 -2.54 20.37 12.67
C ARG A 147 -1.16 20.66 13.26
N GLU A 148 -1.07 20.78 14.58
CA GLU A 148 0.18 21.04 15.29
C GLU A 148 1.23 19.97 15.03
N LEU A 149 0.83 18.69 15.03
CA LEU A 149 1.76 17.59 14.78
C LEU A 149 2.16 17.48 13.30
N LEU A 150 1.25 17.78 12.37
CA LEU A 150 1.60 17.92 10.94
C LEU A 150 2.63 19.03 10.71
N ASP A 151 2.44 20.18 11.33
CA ASP A 151 3.35 21.32 11.21
C ASP A 151 4.72 21.01 11.84
N GLN A 152 4.77 20.22 12.91
CA GLN A 152 6.02 19.72 13.47
C GLN A 152 6.73 18.73 12.53
N ALA A 153 5.99 17.77 11.96
CA ALA A 153 6.54 16.78 11.06
C ALA A 153 7.12 17.40 9.77
N GLU A 154 6.50 18.46 9.25
CA GLU A 154 7.00 19.15 8.06
C GLU A 154 8.28 19.96 8.28
N ARG A 155 8.59 20.34 9.53
CA ARG A 155 9.89 20.98 9.86
C ARG A 155 11.07 20.01 9.71
N TYR A 156 10.82 18.71 9.86
CA TYR A 156 11.82 17.66 9.78
C TYR A 156 11.44 16.64 8.71
N PRO A 157 11.45 17.02 7.41
CA PRO A 157 11.06 16.11 6.36
C PRO A 157 12.01 14.92 6.33
N ALA A 158 11.44 13.72 6.29
CA ALA A 158 12.20 12.49 6.09
C ALA A 158 13.05 12.61 4.81
N LEU A 159 14.33 12.26 4.90
CA LEU A 159 15.21 12.22 3.74
C LEU A 159 14.68 11.17 2.76
N PRO A 160 14.56 11.48 1.46
CA PRO A 160 14.10 10.50 0.50
C PRO A 160 15.11 9.36 0.41
N THR A 161 14.64 8.12 0.64
CA THR A 161 15.42 6.89 0.44
C THR A 161 15.66 6.68 -1.04
N ARG A 162 16.62 7.41 -1.64
CA ARG A 162 17.05 7.16 -3.02
C ARG A 162 17.96 5.95 -3.04
N VAL A 163 17.52 4.90 -3.72
CA VAL A 163 18.42 3.80 -4.10
C VAL A 163 19.41 4.35 -5.13
N ALA A 164 20.70 4.16 -4.89
CA ALA A 164 21.74 4.55 -5.85
C ALA A 164 21.53 3.78 -7.17
N ASP A 165 21.24 4.49 -8.25
CA ASP A 165 21.11 3.92 -9.59
C ASP A 165 22.49 3.72 -10.20
N ASN A 166 22.93 2.47 -10.32
CA ASN A 166 24.18 2.10 -10.96
C ASN A 166 24.09 2.07 -12.51
N GLY A 167 22.96 2.49 -13.10
CA GLY A 167 22.71 2.60 -14.53
C GLY A 167 22.51 1.26 -15.25
N ARG A 168 22.79 0.13 -14.58
CA ARG A 168 22.71 -1.24 -15.11
C ARG A 168 21.37 -1.92 -14.86
N SER A 169 20.59 -1.42 -13.91
CA SER A 169 19.25 -1.89 -13.56
C SER A 169 18.21 -0.77 -13.70
N ILE A 170 16.93 -1.11 -13.71
CA ILE A 170 15.86 -0.15 -13.43
C ILE A 170 15.36 -0.50 -12.03
N SER A 171 15.48 0.44 -11.09
CA SER A 171 15.13 0.21 -9.70
C SER A 171 14.16 1.28 -9.18
N GLY A 172 13.47 0.92 -8.10
CA GLY A 172 12.59 1.79 -7.35
C GLY A 172 12.55 1.37 -5.89
N ALA A 173 12.10 2.29 -5.05
CA ALA A 173 11.82 2.02 -3.65
C ALA A 173 10.51 2.70 -3.26
N GLY A 174 9.81 2.09 -2.31
CA GLY A 174 8.61 2.61 -1.70
C GLY A 174 8.50 2.15 -0.26
N ALA A 175 7.55 2.72 0.46
CA ALA A 175 7.28 2.35 1.84
C ALA A 175 5.79 2.05 2.00
N ALA A 176 5.47 1.15 2.93
CA ALA A 176 4.10 0.80 3.27
C ALA A 176 3.98 0.61 4.78
N HIS A 177 2.80 0.93 5.34
CA HIS A 177 2.47 0.65 6.72
C HIS A 177 1.66 -0.64 6.80
N ILE A 178 2.01 -1.52 7.72
CA ILE A 178 1.29 -2.76 8.01
C ILE A 178 0.79 -2.70 9.45
N PRO A 179 -0.54 -2.83 9.69
CA PRO A 179 -1.12 -2.75 11.03
C PRO A 179 -0.91 -4.06 11.83
N ALA A 180 0.31 -4.60 11.82
CA ALA A 180 0.69 -5.82 12.52
C ALA A 180 2.10 -5.71 13.10
N PRO A 181 2.42 -6.44 14.19
CA PRO A 181 3.77 -6.51 14.75
C PRO A 181 4.79 -7.08 13.76
N VAL A 182 6.06 -6.64 13.88
CA VAL A 182 7.16 -7.08 13.01
C VAL A 182 7.28 -8.59 12.95
N ALA A 183 7.07 -9.28 14.07
CA ALA A 183 7.15 -10.73 14.14
C ALA A 183 6.10 -11.45 13.26
N GLU A 184 4.88 -10.91 13.20
CA GLU A 184 3.80 -11.49 12.39
C GLU A 184 4.03 -11.21 10.90
N VAL A 185 4.48 -9.99 10.57
CA VAL A 185 4.86 -9.62 9.20
C VAL A 185 6.04 -10.48 8.73
N TRP A 186 7.03 -10.71 9.59
CA TRP A 186 8.14 -11.60 9.30
C TRP A 186 7.68 -13.04 9.07
N ALA A 187 6.77 -13.56 9.88
CA ALA A 187 6.22 -14.90 9.72
C ALA A 187 5.49 -15.08 8.37
N LEU A 188 4.80 -14.03 7.89
CA LEU A 188 4.20 -14.03 6.55
C LEU A 188 5.26 -14.04 5.44
N LEU A 189 6.27 -13.17 5.53
CA LEU A 189 7.25 -13.00 4.46
C LEU A 189 8.26 -14.14 4.38
N SER A 190 8.68 -14.68 5.52
CA SER A 190 9.69 -15.74 5.60
C SER A 190 9.18 -17.12 5.20
N ASP A 191 7.87 -17.34 5.18
CA ASP A 191 7.24 -18.58 4.72
C ASP A 191 6.99 -18.54 3.20
N PRO A 192 7.74 -19.32 2.39
CA PRO A 192 7.55 -19.30 0.94
C PRO A 192 6.19 -19.84 0.49
N ALA A 193 5.54 -20.69 1.30
CA ALA A 193 4.20 -21.22 1.01
C ALA A 193 3.14 -20.12 0.99
N ARG A 194 3.35 -19.05 1.77
CA ARG A 194 2.44 -17.91 1.91
C ARG A 194 2.68 -16.81 0.88
N MET A 195 3.67 -16.95 0.00
CA MET A 195 3.97 -15.96 -1.03
C MET A 195 2.75 -15.56 -1.90
N PRO A 196 1.87 -16.48 -2.34
CA PRO A 196 0.68 -16.12 -3.09
C PRO A 196 -0.31 -15.21 -2.33
N GLU A 197 -0.23 -15.14 -0.99
CA GLU A 197 -1.09 -14.25 -0.20
C GLU A 197 -0.72 -12.77 -0.41
N TRP A 198 0.54 -12.48 -0.75
CA TRP A 198 1.07 -11.12 -0.78
C TRP A 198 1.75 -10.71 -2.09
N ASP A 199 2.35 -11.61 -2.87
CA ASP A 199 2.81 -11.28 -4.23
C ASP A 199 1.73 -11.67 -5.25
N LEU A 200 0.86 -10.71 -5.59
CA LEU A 200 -0.28 -10.90 -6.50
C LEU A 200 0.10 -11.35 -7.92
N GLY A 201 1.40 -11.37 -8.24
CA GLY A 201 1.90 -11.97 -9.47
C GLY A 201 1.81 -13.50 -9.48
N PHE A 202 1.73 -14.15 -8.31
CA PHE A 202 1.76 -15.60 -8.18
C PHE A 202 0.47 -16.14 -7.55
N GLY A 203 -0.04 -17.24 -8.09
CA GLY A 203 -1.21 -17.93 -7.56
C GLY A 203 -0.88 -19.24 -6.83
N ARG A 204 0.33 -19.78 -7.03
CA ARG A 204 0.73 -21.07 -6.51
C ARG A 204 2.25 -21.19 -6.42
N VAL A 205 2.73 -21.92 -5.43
CA VAL A 205 4.15 -22.27 -5.26
C VAL A 205 4.30 -23.77 -5.08
N ASP A 206 5.37 -24.31 -5.67
CA ASP A 206 5.76 -25.73 -5.63
C ASP A 206 7.25 -25.84 -5.26
N ASP A 207 7.72 -27.07 -5.06
CA ASP A 207 9.12 -27.39 -4.78
C ASP A 207 9.65 -26.63 -3.55
N LEU A 208 8.79 -26.46 -2.54
CA LEU A 208 9.11 -25.74 -1.32
C LEU A 208 10.24 -26.45 -0.56
N PRO A 209 11.25 -25.71 -0.08
CA PRO A 209 12.27 -26.29 0.78
C PRO A 209 11.66 -26.64 2.15
N ALA A 210 12.18 -27.69 2.81
CA ALA A 210 11.77 -28.03 4.18
C ALA A 210 12.09 -26.92 5.19
N THR A 211 13.11 -26.11 4.91
CA THR A 211 13.45 -24.91 5.68
C THR A 211 13.97 -23.85 4.72
N ALA A 212 13.36 -22.67 4.73
CA ALA A 212 13.79 -21.55 3.90
C ALA A 212 15.08 -20.95 4.47
N ALA A 213 16.16 -21.00 3.71
CA ALA A 213 17.45 -20.39 4.04
C ALA A 213 18.06 -19.71 2.79
N PRO A 214 18.97 -18.74 2.96
CA PRO A 214 19.70 -18.17 1.83
C PRO A 214 20.31 -19.25 0.92
N GLY A 215 20.11 -19.11 -0.40
CA GLY A 215 20.50 -20.07 -1.44
C GLY A 215 19.44 -21.13 -1.76
N THR A 216 18.35 -21.23 -0.98
CA THR A 216 17.21 -22.10 -1.33
C THR A 216 16.36 -21.48 -2.42
N ALA A 217 15.70 -22.33 -3.22
CA ALA A 217 14.86 -21.90 -4.31
C ALA A 217 13.64 -22.81 -4.48
N TRP A 218 12.55 -22.22 -4.95
CA TRP A 218 11.26 -22.88 -5.21
C TRP A 218 10.68 -22.40 -6.54
N THR A 219 9.64 -23.08 -7.00
CA THR A 219 8.95 -22.74 -8.24
C THR A 219 7.67 -21.99 -7.92
N ALA A 220 7.44 -20.84 -8.55
CA ALA A 220 6.20 -20.08 -8.43
C ALA A 220 5.49 -20.01 -9.78
N TYR A 221 4.17 -20.06 -9.74
CA TYR A 221 3.31 -20.03 -10.91
C TYR A 221 2.46 -18.78 -10.90
N ALA A 222 2.39 -18.13 -12.06
CA ALA A 222 1.66 -16.89 -12.22
C ALA A 222 0.16 -17.10 -11.94
N LEU A 223 -0.50 -16.09 -11.39
CA LEU A 223 -1.92 -16.14 -11.05
C LEU A 223 -2.80 -16.11 -12.31
N GLU A 224 -3.24 -17.27 -12.80
CA GLU A 224 -3.97 -17.40 -14.08
C GLU A 224 -5.41 -16.86 -14.05
N THR A 225 -6.03 -16.80 -12.87
CA THR A 225 -7.39 -16.28 -12.69
C THR A 225 -7.35 -15.17 -11.66
N ALA A 226 -7.79 -13.97 -12.06
CA ALA A 226 -7.90 -12.86 -11.13
C ALA A 226 -8.98 -13.14 -10.06
N PRO A 227 -8.94 -12.48 -8.90
CA PRO A 227 -9.92 -12.69 -7.84
C PRO A 227 -11.39 -12.47 -8.27
N ASN A 228 -11.63 -11.66 -9.30
CA ASN A 228 -12.93 -11.44 -9.92
C ASN A 228 -13.38 -12.57 -10.89
N GLY A 229 -12.65 -13.70 -10.91
CA GLY A 229 -12.92 -14.85 -11.78
C GLY A 229 -12.49 -14.68 -13.24
N LYS A 230 -11.98 -13.51 -13.65
CA LYS A 230 -11.57 -13.27 -15.04
C LYS A 230 -10.20 -13.90 -15.32
N PRO A 231 -10.00 -14.52 -16.50
CA PRO A 231 -8.70 -15.05 -16.87
C PRO A 231 -7.69 -13.90 -17.07
N GLN A 232 -6.48 -14.08 -16.53
CA GLN A 232 -5.40 -13.13 -16.71
C GLN A 232 -4.63 -13.43 -17.99
N ARG A 233 -4.31 -12.37 -18.75
CA ARG A 233 -3.44 -12.49 -19.93
C ARG A 233 -1.99 -12.55 -19.48
N ILE A 234 -1.51 -13.76 -19.24
CA ILE A 234 -0.11 -14.02 -18.86
C ILE A 234 0.68 -14.46 -20.08
N ASN A 235 1.86 -13.89 -20.28
CA ASN A 235 2.80 -14.38 -21.27
C ASN A 235 3.15 -15.86 -20.93
N PRO A 236 2.91 -16.83 -21.83
CA PRO A 236 3.19 -18.25 -21.57
C PRO A 236 4.61 -18.50 -21.04
N GLU A 237 5.61 -17.80 -21.57
CA GLU A 237 7.02 -17.92 -21.13
C GLU A 237 7.28 -17.40 -19.70
N ARG A 238 6.33 -16.68 -19.11
CA ARG A 238 6.41 -16.13 -17.75
C ARG A 238 5.48 -16.81 -16.76
N ARG A 239 4.77 -17.86 -17.16
CA ARG A 239 3.88 -18.61 -16.27
C ARG A 239 4.61 -19.28 -15.14
N ARG A 240 5.83 -19.77 -15.40
CA ARG A 240 6.70 -20.39 -14.42
C ARG A 240 7.85 -19.45 -14.07
N ALA A 241 8.02 -19.19 -12.79
CA ALA A 241 9.14 -18.46 -12.24
C ALA A 241 9.91 -19.33 -11.26
N ARG A 242 11.23 -19.14 -11.20
CA ARG A 242 12.08 -19.69 -10.15
C ARG A 242 12.42 -18.56 -9.19
N ILE A 243 12.14 -18.78 -7.92
CA ILE A 243 12.39 -17.82 -6.85
C ILE A 243 13.51 -18.36 -5.99
N GLU A 244 14.51 -17.53 -5.73
CA GLU A 244 15.66 -17.84 -4.89
C GLU A 244 15.71 -16.84 -3.74
N LEU A 245 15.84 -17.35 -2.51
CA LEU A 245 16.07 -16.55 -1.32
C LEU A 245 17.56 -16.19 -1.27
N ILE A 246 17.89 -14.91 -1.36
CA ILE A 246 19.28 -14.42 -1.39
C ILE A 246 19.77 -14.06 -0.01
N GLU A 247 18.92 -13.41 0.79
CA GLU A 247 19.27 -12.91 2.11
C GLU A 247 18.07 -13.03 3.04
N SER A 248 18.33 -13.38 4.30
CA SER A 248 17.32 -13.47 5.34
C SER A 248 17.95 -13.06 6.66
N GLU A 249 17.62 -11.86 7.11
CA GLU A 249 17.98 -11.30 8.41
C GLU A 249 16.72 -11.28 9.28
N PRO A 250 16.58 -12.21 10.24
CA PRO A 250 15.38 -12.37 11.05
C PRO A 250 14.79 -11.05 11.56
N ALA A 251 13.49 -10.86 11.31
CA ALA A 251 12.72 -9.68 11.70
C ALA A 251 13.25 -8.32 11.22
N THR A 252 14.21 -8.30 10.28
CA THR A 252 14.89 -7.06 9.86
C THR A 252 14.84 -6.89 8.35
N ALA A 253 15.27 -7.88 7.59
CA ALA A 253 15.32 -7.78 6.13
C ALA A 253 15.22 -9.14 5.46
N ILE A 254 14.59 -9.18 4.29
CA ILE A 254 14.51 -10.39 3.47
C ILE A 254 14.59 -10.02 2.00
N GLU A 255 15.30 -10.85 1.23
CA GLU A 255 15.60 -10.55 -0.16
C GLU A 255 15.47 -11.78 -1.06
N TRP A 256 14.73 -11.61 -2.16
CA TRP A 256 14.55 -12.64 -3.17
C TRP A 256 14.95 -12.18 -4.55
N VAL A 257 15.36 -13.15 -5.37
CA VAL A 257 15.51 -12.99 -6.81
C VAL A 257 14.53 -13.92 -7.52
N THR A 258 13.72 -13.34 -8.40
CA THR A 258 12.81 -14.04 -9.29
C THR A 258 13.42 -14.08 -10.70
N THR A 259 13.45 -15.27 -11.28
CA THR A 259 13.86 -15.52 -12.66
C THR A 259 12.78 -16.28 -13.41
N TRP A 260 12.78 -16.20 -14.75
CA TRP A 260 11.80 -16.89 -15.60
C TRP A 260 12.55 -17.88 -16.50
N PRO A 261 12.60 -19.18 -16.13
CA PRO A 261 13.35 -20.18 -16.88
C PRO A 261 12.92 -20.31 -18.34
N ASP A 262 11.63 -20.15 -18.60
CA ASP A 262 11.04 -20.29 -19.93
C ASP A 262 11.15 -19.00 -20.77
N SER A 263 11.72 -17.93 -20.20
CA SER A 263 12.01 -16.67 -20.88
C SER A 263 13.43 -16.18 -20.55
N PRO A 264 14.49 -16.78 -21.12
CA PRO A 264 15.88 -16.48 -20.76
C PRO A 264 16.31 -15.03 -21.07
N THR A 265 15.55 -14.32 -21.91
CA THR A 265 15.77 -12.90 -22.21
C THR A 265 15.06 -11.96 -21.24
N SER A 266 14.15 -12.47 -20.39
CA SER A 266 13.48 -11.68 -19.38
C SER A 266 14.47 -11.20 -18.31
N ASN A 267 14.24 -9.98 -17.81
CA ASN A 267 15.01 -9.44 -16.70
C ASN A 267 14.73 -10.29 -15.45
N ARG A 268 15.74 -10.41 -14.58
CA ARG A 268 15.56 -10.92 -13.21
C ARG A 268 14.92 -9.82 -12.37
N ARG A 269 13.99 -10.18 -11.50
CA ARG A 269 13.40 -9.24 -10.53
C ARG A 269 14.05 -9.51 -9.17
N ARG A 270 14.73 -8.50 -8.64
CA ARG A 270 15.30 -8.52 -7.29
C ARG A 270 14.44 -7.67 -6.38
N MET A 271 14.06 -8.20 -5.23
CA MET A 271 13.19 -7.53 -4.28
C MET A 271 13.72 -7.72 -2.87
N ARG A 272 13.95 -6.61 -2.18
CA ARG A 272 14.33 -6.56 -0.77
C ARG A 272 13.23 -5.87 0.01
N ILE A 273 12.83 -6.44 1.13
CA ILE A 273 11.88 -5.83 2.07
C ILE A 273 12.61 -5.69 3.40
N GLU A 274 12.71 -4.47 3.91
CA GLU A 274 13.22 -4.16 5.24
C GLU A 274 12.03 -3.85 6.16
N LEU A 275 12.10 -4.31 7.41
CA LEU A 275 11.06 -4.18 8.43
C LEU A 275 11.56 -3.27 9.55
N GLU A 276 10.78 -2.25 9.87
CA GLU A 276 11.06 -1.34 10.98
C GLU A 276 9.82 -1.24 11.89
N PRO A 277 9.97 -1.32 13.23
CA PRO A 277 8.87 -1.02 14.13
C PRO A 277 8.36 0.41 13.91
N ALA A 278 7.04 0.58 13.89
CA ALA A 278 6.40 1.88 13.72
C ALA A 278 5.20 2.05 14.66
N ALA A 279 4.77 3.29 14.90
CA ALA A 279 3.54 3.54 15.65
C ALA A 279 2.37 2.82 14.97
N GLY A 280 1.67 1.97 15.74
CA GLY A 280 0.54 1.19 15.26
C GLY A 280 0.87 -0.04 14.40
N GLY A 281 2.14 -0.43 14.25
CA GLY A 281 2.49 -1.66 13.52
C GLY A 281 3.93 -1.69 12.98
N THR A 282 4.07 -2.04 11.70
CA THR A 282 5.36 -2.22 11.03
C THR A 282 5.44 -1.31 9.81
N ARG A 283 6.58 -0.66 9.62
CA ARG A 283 6.93 0.03 8.38
C ARG A 283 7.75 -0.91 7.50
N LEU A 284 7.32 -1.06 6.26
CA LEU A 284 8.06 -1.75 5.21
C LEU A 284 8.85 -0.74 4.39
N LEU A 285 10.11 -1.04 4.10
CA LEU A 285 10.84 -0.43 3.00
C LEU A 285 11.04 -1.47 1.91
N VAL A 286 10.30 -1.33 0.81
CA VAL A 286 10.35 -2.24 -0.33
C VAL A 286 11.26 -1.64 -1.39
N ARG A 287 12.34 -2.35 -1.72
CA ARG A 287 13.24 -2.02 -2.83
C ARG A 287 13.09 -3.07 -3.91
N GLN A 288 12.86 -2.64 -5.14
CA GLN A 288 12.75 -3.55 -6.27
C GLN A 288 13.66 -3.09 -7.41
N ALA A 289 14.31 -4.06 -8.07
CA ALA A 289 15.11 -3.83 -9.26
C ALA A 289 14.80 -4.86 -10.34
N TRP A 290 14.81 -4.42 -11.59
CA TRP A 290 14.83 -5.28 -12.78
C TRP A 290 16.26 -5.32 -13.32
N GLU A 291 16.92 -6.45 -13.11
CA GLU A 291 18.30 -6.72 -13.51
C GLU A 291 18.32 -7.47 -14.85
N ARG A 292 19.18 -7.04 -15.78
CA ARG A 292 19.22 -7.66 -17.12
C ARG A 292 19.97 -8.97 -17.07
N THR A 293 19.39 -10.02 -17.66
CA THR A 293 20.02 -11.35 -17.78
C THR A 293 21.06 -11.41 -18.89
N ALA A 294 21.00 -10.52 -19.91
CA ALA A 294 21.89 -10.53 -21.06
C ALA A 294 22.63 -9.20 -21.29
N SER A 295 23.94 -9.28 -21.56
CA SER A 295 24.79 -8.16 -21.98
C SER A 295 24.50 -7.78 -23.44
N ARG A 296 23.35 -7.16 -23.73
CA ARG A 296 23.15 -6.53 -25.05
C ARG A 296 24.10 -5.33 -25.15
N ARG A 297 25.11 -5.42 -26.03
CA ARG A 297 25.92 -4.28 -26.48
C ARG A 297 24.99 -3.26 -27.12
N GLY A 298 25.04 -2.02 -26.63
CA GLY A 298 24.28 -0.88 -27.16
C GLY A 298 22.97 -0.62 -26.40
N LEU A 299 22.88 0.55 -25.78
CA LEU A 299 21.61 1.10 -25.31
C LEU A 299 20.94 1.79 -26.50
N PRO A 300 19.75 1.36 -26.96
CA PRO A 300 18.97 2.22 -27.84
C PRO A 300 18.55 3.49 -27.06
N PRO A 301 18.56 4.68 -27.69
CA PRO A 301 18.14 5.94 -27.05
C PRO A 301 16.70 5.89 -26.50
N LEU A 302 15.90 4.94 -26.98
CA LEU A 302 14.55 4.65 -26.52
C LEU A 302 14.45 4.34 -25.01
N ARG A 303 15.52 3.87 -24.34
CA ARG A 303 15.49 3.61 -22.88
C ARG A 303 15.27 4.88 -22.07
N TRP A 304 15.92 5.99 -22.43
CA TRP A 304 15.77 7.25 -21.71
C TRP A 304 14.35 7.80 -21.85
N VAL A 305 13.74 7.60 -23.02
CA VAL A 305 12.34 7.96 -23.28
C VAL A 305 11.37 7.10 -22.46
N MET A 306 11.62 5.79 -22.36
CA MET A 306 10.73 4.85 -21.65
C MET A 306 10.97 4.77 -20.14
N ARG A 307 12.05 5.37 -19.64
CA ARG A 307 12.43 5.33 -18.21
C ARG A 307 11.31 5.79 -17.27
N PRO A 308 10.59 6.89 -17.53
CA PRO A 308 9.46 7.30 -16.69
C PRO A 308 8.36 6.24 -16.61
N LEU A 309 8.05 5.57 -17.72
CA LEU A 309 7.04 4.50 -17.74
C LEU A 309 7.48 3.29 -16.91
N TYR A 310 8.75 2.89 -17.01
CA TYR A 310 9.29 1.80 -16.20
C TYR A 310 9.36 2.16 -14.72
N SER A 311 9.75 3.40 -14.38
CA SER A 311 9.72 3.88 -13.00
C SER A 311 8.30 3.86 -12.43
N PHE A 312 7.31 4.27 -13.21
CA PHE A 312 5.90 4.18 -12.83
C PHE A 312 5.44 2.74 -12.62
N ALA A 313 5.81 1.82 -13.52
CA ALA A 313 5.46 0.40 -13.39
C ALA A 313 6.07 -0.24 -12.13
N ILE A 314 7.33 0.07 -11.82
CA ILE A 314 7.97 -0.39 -10.58
C ILE A 314 7.30 0.21 -9.35
N TRP A 315 7.00 1.51 -9.36
CA TRP A 315 6.26 2.15 -8.28
C TRP A 315 4.91 1.47 -8.04
N LEU A 316 4.13 1.24 -9.10
CA LEU A 316 2.83 0.58 -9.01
C LEU A 316 2.96 -0.83 -8.42
N GLN A 317 3.96 -1.61 -8.85
CA GLN A 317 4.22 -2.94 -8.31
C GLN A 317 4.57 -2.89 -6.81
N ILE A 318 5.40 -1.94 -6.40
CA ILE A 318 5.75 -1.74 -4.99
C ILE A 318 4.52 -1.36 -4.16
N SER A 319 3.70 -0.42 -4.65
CA SER A 319 2.46 -0.03 -3.98
C SER A 319 1.49 -1.21 -3.84
N GLN A 320 1.35 -2.02 -4.89
CA GLN A 320 0.50 -3.22 -4.86
C GLN A 320 0.99 -4.26 -3.84
N ILE A 321 2.30 -4.50 -3.75
CA ILE A 321 2.91 -5.41 -2.77
C ILE A 321 2.69 -4.89 -1.34
N GLY A 322 2.89 -3.59 -1.11
CA GLY A 322 2.60 -2.99 0.20
C GLY A 322 1.14 -3.17 0.61
N ALA A 323 0.21 -2.89 -0.31
CA ALA A 323 -1.22 -3.02 -0.07
C ALA A 323 -1.67 -4.48 0.15
N SER A 324 -1.14 -5.44 -0.62
CA SER A 324 -1.46 -6.85 -0.48
C SER A 324 -0.94 -7.43 0.84
N ILE A 325 0.31 -7.12 1.24
CA ILE A 325 0.82 -7.50 2.56
C ILE A 325 -0.08 -6.92 3.65
N GLY A 326 -0.43 -5.63 3.54
CA GLY A 326 -1.30 -4.96 4.51
C GLY A 326 -2.71 -5.55 4.59
N ARG A 327 -3.21 -6.13 3.49
CA ARG A 327 -4.53 -6.78 3.45
C ARG A 327 -4.58 -8.09 4.24
N VAL A 328 -3.47 -8.83 4.33
CA VAL A 328 -3.41 -10.09 5.10
C VAL A 328 -3.71 -9.87 6.58
N PHE A 329 -3.44 -8.67 7.10
CA PHE A 329 -3.60 -8.32 8.52
C PHE A 329 -4.84 -7.45 8.82
N ARG A 330 -5.82 -7.38 7.91
CA ARG A 330 -7.02 -6.52 8.03
C ARG A 330 -8.33 -7.25 7.85
#